data_AF-R7HC06-F1
#
_entry.id   AF-R7HC06-F1
#
_cell.length_a   1.000
_cell.length_b   1.000
_cell.length_c   1.000
_cell.angle_alpha   90.00
_cell.angle_beta   90.00
_cell.angle_gamma   90.00
#
_symmetry.space_group_name_H-M   'P 1'
#
loop_
_entity.id
_entity.type
_entity.pdbx_description
1 polymer ?
#
loop_
_entity_poly.entity_id
_entity_poly.type
_entity_poly.pdbx_seq_one_letter_code
_entity_poly.pdbx_strand_id
1 'polypeptide(L)' 'MTGKRKDMNGRVLKTGENHRKDLIYQYRYKDFWGKTQYIYSSSLEELRQKEDEVEKELQKG' A
#
# COMPACT_ATOMS: atom_id res chain seq x y z
N MET A 1 15.14 0.07 -16.93
CA MET A 1 14.53 1.32 -16.41
C MET A 1 13.74 1.00 -15.15
N THR A 2 14.33 1.11 -13.97
CA THR A 2 13.62 0.92 -12.70
C THR A 2 13.15 2.28 -12.18
N GLY A 3 12.20 2.89 -12.91
CA GLY A 3 11.58 4.13 -12.48
C GLY A 3 10.73 3.89 -11.24
N LYS A 4 10.79 4.80 -10.26
CA LYS A 4 9.84 4.78 -9.13
C LYS A 4 8.42 4.90 -9.68
N ARG A 5 7.49 4.09 -9.18
CA ARG A 5 6.07 4.16 -9.57
C ARG A 5 5.51 5.51 -9.15
N LYS A 6 4.64 6.08 -9.98
CA LYS A 6 3.94 7.32 -9.69
C LYS A 6 2.44 7.13 -9.88
N ASP A 7 1.64 7.87 -9.13
CA ASP A 7 0.22 8.00 -9.37
C ASP A 7 -0.07 8.95 -10.56
N MET A 8 -1.35 9.15 -10.87
CA MET A 8 -1.78 10.06 -11.94
C MET A 8 -1.44 11.53 -11.63
N ASN A 9 -1.27 11.87 -10.36
CA ASN A 9 -0.92 13.22 -9.89
C ASN A 9 0.61 13.44 -9.82
N GLY A 10 1.41 12.47 -10.25
CA GLY A 10 2.87 12.54 -10.22
C GLY A 10 3.51 12.28 -8.85
N ARG A 11 2.73 11.91 -7.83
CA ARG A 11 3.23 11.51 -6.51
C ARG A 11 3.93 10.17 -6.63
N VAL A 12 5.06 10.02 -5.94
CA VAL A 12 5.82 8.77 -5.93
C VAL A 12 5.18 7.77 -4.97
N LEU A 13 4.89 6.58 -5.47
CA LEU A 13 4.36 5.45 -4.71
C LEU A 13 5.53 4.65 -4.10
N LYS A 14 5.35 4.23 -2.85
CA LYS A 14 6.25 3.33 -2.12
C LYS A 14 6.12 1.89 -2.62
N THR A 15 6.99 1.02 -2.11
CA THR A 15 6.92 -0.42 -2.38
C THR A 15 5.61 -0.99 -1.84
N GLY A 16 4.92 -1.80 -2.64
CA GLY A 16 3.62 -2.37 -2.25
C GLY A 16 2.43 -1.47 -2.55
N GLU A 17 2.63 -0.15 -2.70
CA GLU A 17 1.58 0.80 -3.10
C GLU A 17 1.32 0.72 -4.62
N ASN A 18 0.04 0.86 -4.99
CA ASN A 18 -0.42 0.90 -6.37
C ASN A 18 -1.63 1.84 -6.47
N HIS A 19 -1.73 2.58 -7.59
CA HIS A 19 -2.90 3.37 -7.92
C HIS A 19 -3.66 2.64 -9.04
N ARG A 20 -4.84 2.14 -8.72
CA ARG A 20 -5.64 1.34 -9.65
C ARG A 20 -6.41 2.25 -10.63
N LYS A 21 -6.89 1.64 -11.71
CA LYS A 21 -7.71 2.32 -12.73
C LYS A 21 -9.06 2.84 -12.21
N ASP A 22 -9.55 2.28 -11.11
CA ASP A 22 -10.78 2.68 -10.42
C ASP A 22 -10.56 3.86 -9.44
N LEU A 23 -9.39 4.52 -9.51
CA LEU A 23 -8.99 5.66 -8.66
C LEU A 23 -8.83 5.33 -7.17
N ILE A 24 -8.74 4.03 -6.86
CA ILE A 24 -8.52 3.54 -5.50
C ILE A 24 -7.03 3.17 -5.37
N TYR A 25 -6.44 3.55 -4.25
CA TYR A 25 -5.12 3.08 -3.88
C TYR A 25 -5.18 1.70 -3.27
N GLN A 26 -4.20 0.87 -3.60
CA GLN A 26 -4.03 -0.47 -3.08
C GLN A 26 -2.65 -0.59 -2.45
N TYR A 27 -2.57 -1.19 -1.27
CA TYR A 27 -1.32 -1.61 -0.66
C TYR A 27 -1.29 -3.12 -0.52
N ARG A 28 -0.21 -3.75 -0.98
CA ARG A 28 -0.01 -5.20 -0.92
C ARG A 28 1.11 -5.53 0.06
N TYR A 29 0.79 -6.35 1.06
CA TYR A 29 1.76 -6.85 2.04
C TYR A 29 1.68 -8.37 2.20
N LYS A 30 2.71 -8.94 2.84
CA LYS A 30 2.68 -10.33 3.29
C LYS A 30 2.35 -10.34 4.76
N ASP A 31 1.34 -11.13 5.10
CA ASP A 31 0.93 -11.41 6.46
C ASP A 31 1.95 -12.31 7.17
N PHE A 32 1.83 -12.46 8.50
CA PHE A 32 2.70 -13.31 9.32
C PHE A 32 2.73 -14.77 8.82
N TRP A 33 1.59 -15.28 8.34
CA TRP A 33 1.50 -16.63 7.75
C TRP A 33 2.03 -16.72 6.31
N GLY A 34 2.65 -15.66 5.77
CA GLY A 34 3.18 -15.60 4.40
C GLY A 34 2.11 -15.42 3.32
N LYS A 35 0.84 -15.26 3.69
CA LYS A 35 -0.25 -14.97 2.75
C LYS A 35 -0.20 -13.52 2.28
N THR A 36 -0.52 -13.30 1.02
CA THR A 36 -0.57 -11.94 0.47
C THR A 36 -1.91 -11.30 0.77
N GLN A 37 -1.88 -10.13 1.41
CA GLN A 37 -3.05 -9.34 1.77
C GLN A 37 -3.06 -8.02 1.01
N TYR A 38 -4.25 -7.44 0.89
CA TYR A 38 -4.48 -6.19 0.17
C TYR A 38 -5.31 -5.23 1.01
N ILE A 39 -4.83 -4.00 1.14
CA ILE A 39 -5.54 -2.87 1.73
C ILE A 39 -5.98 -1.94 0.60
N TYR A 40 -7.18 -1.38 0.72
CA TYR A 40 -7.72 -0.42 -0.22
C TYR A 40 -8.11 0.88 0.49
N SER A 41 -7.88 2.02 -0.16
CA SER A 41 -8.39 3.33 0.27
C SER A 41 -8.52 4.27 -0.94
N SER A 42 -9.46 5.22 -0.84
CA SER A 42 -9.60 6.34 -1.78
C SER A 42 -8.47 7.37 -1.66
N SER A 43 -7.83 7.49 -0.51
CA SER A 43 -6.74 8.45 -0.26
C SER A 43 -5.42 7.72 0.03
N LEU A 44 -4.33 8.25 -0.52
CA LEU A 44 -2.98 7.74 -0.27
C LEU A 44 -2.58 7.88 1.21
N GLU A 45 -3.08 8.89 1.90
CA GLU A 45 -2.77 9.14 3.31
C GLU A 45 -3.44 8.11 4.22
N GLU A 46 -4.74 7.87 4.01
CA GLU A 46 -5.47 6.82 4.72
C GLU A 46 -4.89 5.43 4.45
N LEU A 47 -4.43 5.15 3.22
CA LEU A 47 -3.77 3.90 2.90
C LEU A 47 -2.52 3.69 3.77
N ARG A 48 -1.71 4.74 3.95
CA ARG A 48 -0.49 4.70 4.76
C ARG A 48 -0.77 4.57 6.25
N GLN A 49 -1.82 5.23 6.75
CA GLN A 49 -2.25 5.03 8.14
C GLN A 49 -2.62 3.57 8.41
N LYS A 50 -3.39 2.95 7.50
CA LYS A 50 -3.74 1.53 7.59
C LYS A 50 -2.53 0.61 7.44
N GLU A 51 -1.57 0.96 6.57
CA GLU A 51 -0.28 0.26 6.46
C GLU A 51 0.47 0.28 7.80
N ASP A 52 0.61 1.46 8.43
CA ASP A 52 1.30 1.62 9.71
C ASP A 52 0.61 0.83 10.84
N GLU A 53 -0.73 0.77 10.85
CA GLU A 53 -1.50 -0.04 11.80
C GLU A 53 -1.21 -1.54 11.61
N VAL A 54 -1.25 -2.02 10.36
CA VAL A 54 -0.94 -3.42 10.04
C VAL A 54 0.50 -3.76 10.39
N GLU A 55 1.46 -2.87 10.12
CA GLU A 55 2.86 -3.11 10.46
C GLU A 55 3.08 -3.22 11.98
N LYS A 56 2.39 -2.39 12.77
CA LYS A 56 2.40 -2.50 14.23
C LYS A 56 1.82 -3.83 14.71
N GLU A 57 0.74 -4.30 14.10
CA GLU A 57 0.15 -5.60 14.45
C GLU A 57 1.06 -6.76 14.05
N LEU A 58 1.72 -6.69 12.89
CA LEU A 58 2.69 -7.69 12.44
C LEU A 58 3.95 -7.74 13.32
N GLN A 59 4.38 -6.61 13.90
CA GLN A 59 5.51 -6.59 14.83
C GLN A 59 5.20 -7.17 16.22
N LYS A 60 3.92 -7.22 16.61
CA LYS A 60 3.51 -7.78 17.91
C LYS A 60 3.35 -9.31 17.91
N GLY A 61 3.21 -9.93 16.74
CA GLY A 61 3.01 -11.38 16.56
C GLY A 61 4.31 -12.13 16.26
#